data_AF-A0A0D6M6W3-F1
#
_entry.id   AF-A0A0D6M6W3-F1
#
_cell.length_a   1.000
_cell.length_b   1.000
_cell.length_c   1.000
_cell.angle_alpha   90.00
_cell.angle_beta   90.00
_cell.angle_gamma   90.00
#
_symmetry.space_group_name_H-M   'P 1'
#
loop_
_entity.id
_entity.type
_entity.pdbx_description
1 polymer ?
#
loop_
_entity_poly.entity_id
_entity_poly.type
_entity_poly.pdbx_seq_one_letter_code
_entity_poly.pdbx_strand_id
1 'polypeptide(L)'
;MPVPKRKIYPDVHLIVLDSVASTHFIRALPRTANFLVNGMDAVQFRKLNKVGWNSRPNGFATLLGKITEPVVRTLMGLQTIEPDLNQTELCSKYLDNETYIPMEYRRAGYKTFDAQDYSTSLLHYPNCLGLKYNILDHYYRPFHVRLLEDKELTSIHGKGRCRGSVDNVLEYLDHYINSYKVEEI
;
A
#
# COMPACT_ATOMS: atom_id res chain seq x y z
N MET A 1 9.38 -22.31 12.02
CA MET A 1 8.04 -22.43 11.38
C MET A 1 8.24 -23.06 10.02
N PRO A 2 7.40 -24.00 9.58
CA PRO A 2 7.52 -24.62 8.27
C PRO A 2 7.35 -23.55 7.17
N VAL A 3 8.16 -23.63 6.11
CA VAL A 3 8.08 -22.72 4.97
C VAL A 3 6.78 -23.00 4.20
N PRO A 4 5.88 -22.01 4.00
CA PRO A 4 4.68 -22.20 3.22
C PRO A 4 5.02 -22.60 1.79
N LYS A 5 4.37 -23.64 1.25
CA LYS A 5 4.56 -24.04 -0.15
C LYS A 5 3.92 -23.00 -1.08
N ARG A 6 4.72 -22.34 -1.92
CA ARG A 6 4.28 -21.28 -2.85
C ARG A 6 3.06 -21.62 -3.72
N LYS A 7 2.92 -22.88 -4.13
CA LYS A 7 1.75 -23.34 -4.93
C LYS A 7 0.43 -23.25 -4.16
N ILE A 8 0.48 -23.36 -2.83
CA ILE A 8 -0.68 -23.29 -1.94
C ILE A 8 -0.81 -21.88 -1.35
N TYR A 9 0.33 -21.23 -1.12
CA TYR A 9 0.46 -19.93 -0.47
C TYR A 9 1.32 -19.00 -1.35
N PRO A 10 0.75 -18.44 -2.43
CA PRO A 10 1.52 -17.62 -3.36
C PRO A 10 1.98 -16.32 -2.71
N ASP A 11 3.12 -15.80 -3.17
CA ASP A 11 3.58 -14.47 -2.81
C ASP A 11 2.57 -13.42 -3.34
N VAL A 12 2.26 -12.40 -2.53
CA VAL A 12 1.28 -11.37 -2.86
C VAL A 12 1.93 -10.00 -2.88
N HIS A 13 1.83 -9.33 -4.03
CA HIS A 13 2.33 -7.98 -4.23
C HIS A 13 1.15 -7.02 -4.45
N LEU A 14 1.10 -5.94 -3.66
CA LEU A 14 0.20 -4.83 -3.86
C LEU A 14 1.02 -3.60 -4.28
N ILE A 15 0.84 -3.16 -5.52
CA ILE A 15 1.48 -1.96 -6.05
C ILE A 15 0.41 -0.87 -6.19
N VAL A 16 0.63 0.25 -5.50
CA VAL A 16 -0.29 1.39 -5.50
C VAL A 16 0.38 2.58 -6.20
N LEU A 17 -0.36 3.27 -7.06
CA LEU A 17 0.09 4.46 -7.76
C LEU A 17 -0.73 5.67 -7.32
N ASP A 18 -0.09 6.65 -6.70
CA ASP A 18 -0.70 7.91 -6.25
C ASP A 18 -0.23 9.07 -7.15
N SER A 19 -1.09 9.80 -7.86
CA SER A 19 -2.52 9.58 -8.14
C SER A 19 -2.69 9.36 -9.64
N VAL A 20 -3.37 8.28 -10.03
CA VAL A 20 -3.61 7.98 -11.45
C VAL A 20 -5.04 7.52 -11.71
N ALA A 21 -5.68 8.12 -12.73
CA ALA A 21 -6.93 7.62 -13.28
C ALA A 21 -6.66 6.52 -14.31
N SER A 22 -7.59 5.58 -14.49
CA SER A 22 -7.43 4.46 -15.45
C SER A 22 -7.09 4.93 -16.87
N THR A 23 -7.74 6.00 -17.36
CA THR A 23 -7.48 6.58 -18.68
C THR A 23 -6.10 7.22 -18.78
N HIS A 24 -5.60 7.80 -17.69
CA HIS A 24 -4.26 8.38 -17.64
C HIS A 24 -3.20 7.30 -17.58
N PHE A 25 -3.40 6.24 -16.80
CA PHE A 25 -2.50 5.09 -16.72
C PHE A 25 -2.28 4.46 -18.10
N ILE A 26 -3.36 4.19 -18.84
CA ILE A 26 -3.28 3.57 -20.18
C ILE A 26 -2.50 4.45 -21.17
N ARG A 27 -2.70 5.78 -21.11
CA ARG A 27 -2.03 6.73 -22.00
C ARG A 27 -0.57 7.00 -21.64
N ALA A 28 -0.26 7.11 -20.35
CA ALA A 28 1.07 7.46 -19.87
C ALA A 28 2.00 6.25 -19.77
N LEU A 29 1.45 5.07 -19.48
CA LEU A 29 2.21 3.82 -19.30
C LEU A 29 1.69 2.71 -20.25
N PRO A 30 1.61 2.95 -21.57
CA PRO A 30 1.01 2.00 -22.51
C PRO A 30 1.77 0.68 -22.58
N ARG A 31 3.10 0.73 -22.45
CA ARG A 31 3.95 -0.48 -22.41
C ARG A 31 3.67 -1.33 -21.17
N THR A 32 3.54 -0.70 -20.00
CA THR A 32 3.20 -1.38 -18.75
C THR A 32 1.80 -1.99 -18.82
N ALA A 33 0.82 -1.23 -19.31
CA ALA A 33 -0.55 -1.74 -19.47
C ALA A 33 -0.60 -2.95 -20.42
N ASN A 34 0.10 -2.89 -21.55
CA ASN A 34 0.20 -4.00 -22.50
C ASN A 34 0.91 -5.22 -21.88
N PHE A 35 2.00 -5.00 -21.15
CA PHE A 35 2.74 -6.07 -20.48
C PHE A 35 1.87 -6.78 -19.44
N LEU A 36 1.13 -6.02 -18.62
CA LEU A 36 0.23 -6.61 -17.62
C LEU A 36 -0.87 -7.45 -18.31
N VAL A 37 -1.59 -6.88 -19.27
CA VAL A 37 -2.76 -7.55 -19.88
C VAL A 37 -2.37 -8.68 -20.82
N ASN A 38 -1.38 -8.46 -21.70
CA ASN A 38 -1.04 -9.42 -22.76
C ASN A 38 0.21 -10.26 -22.45
N GLY A 39 1.04 -9.85 -21.48
CA GLY A 39 2.25 -10.57 -21.08
C GLY A 39 2.10 -11.34 -19.77
N MET A 40 1.21 -10.91 -18.88
CA MET A 40 0.95 -11.57 -17.59
C MET A 40 -0.49 -12.06 -17.44
N ASP A 41 -1.30 -11.96 -18.50
CA ASP A 41 -2.73 -12.30 -18.49
C ASP A 41 -3.52 -11.61 -17.36
N ALA A 42 -3.14 -10.37 -17.02
CA ALA A 42 -3.75 -9.64 -15.92
C ALA A 42 -5.22 -9.29 -16.22
N VAL A 43 -6.08 -9.48 -15.20
CA VAL A 43 -7.50 -9.14 -15.28
C VAL A 43 -7.71 -7.65 -15.03
N GLN A 44 -8.25 -6.94 -16.03
CA GLN A 44 -8.58 -5.52 -15.91
C GLN A 44 -10.01 -5.30 -15.38
N PHE A 45 -10.13 -4.65 -14.22
CA PHE A 45 -11.42 -4.21 -13.68
C PHE A 45 -11.84 -2.85 -14.25
N ARG A 46 -12.51 -2.83 -15.41
CA ARG A 46 -12.90 -1.58 -16.11
C ARG A 46 -13.88 -0.68 -15.34
N LYS A 47 -14.62 -1.24 -14.39
CA LYS A 47 -15.66 -0.53 -13.62
C LYS A 47 -15.34 -0.48 -12.12
N LEU A 48 -14.06 -0.55 -11.77
CA LEU A 48 -13.60 -0.35 -10.40
C LEU A 48 -13.57 1.16 -10.10
N ASN A 49 -14.38 1.58 -9.14
CA ASN A 49 -14.47 2.98 -8.73
C ASN A 49 -13.72 3.21 -7.42
N LYS A 50 -13.22 4.44 -7.25
CA LYS A 50 -12.72 4.91 -5.97
C LYS A 50 -13.87 5.02 -4.96
N VAL A 51 -13.59 4.73 -3.70
CA VAL A 51 -14.54 4.77 -2.59
C VAL A 51 -14.62 6.17 -1.99
N GLY A 52 -13.50 6.89 -1.90
CA GLY A 52 -13.45 8.25 -1.37
C GLY A 52 -12.65 9.21 -2.24
N TRP A 53 -12.62 10.47 -1.84
CA TRP A 53 -12.07 11.54 -2.68
C TRP A 53 -10.55 11.45 -2.84
N ASN A 54 -9.85 11.22 -1.73
CA ASN A 54 -8.38 11.22 -1.62
C ASN A 54 -7.78 9.81 -1.47
N SER A 55 -6.45 9.69 -1.48
CA SER A 55 -5.73 8.41 -1.37
C SER A 55 -6.07 7.63 -0.10
N ARG A 56 -6.19 8.33 1.04
CA ARG A 56 -6.39 7.69 2.35
C ARG A 56 -7.74 6.94 2.48
N PRO A 57 -8.91 7.55 2.22
CA PRO A 57 -10.18 6.82 2.21
C PRO A 57 -10.18 5.56 1.34
N ASN A 58 -9.53 5.63 0.18
CA ASN A 58 -9.39 4.49 -0.73
C ASN A 58 -8.49 3.40 -0.14
N GLY A 59 -7.34 3.77 0.43
CA GLY A 59 -6.45 2.82 1.12
C GLY A 59 -7.12 2.15 2.31
N PHE A 60 -7.95 2.86 3.07
CA PHE A 60 -8.72 2.29 4.18
C PHE A 60 -9.74 1.26 3.70
N ALA A 61 -10.50 1.59 2.65
CA ALA A 61 -11.45 0.64 2.08
C ALA A 61 -10.74 -0.62 1.53
N THR A 62 -9.58 -0.46 0.88
CA THR A 62 -8.82 -1.57 0.31
C THR A 62 -8.15 -2.44 1.37
N LEU A 63 -7.50 -1.84 2.37
CA LEU A 63 -6.62 -2.59 3.29
C LEU A 63 -7.27 -2.95 4.62
N LEU A 64 -8.32 -2.22 5.03
CA LEU A 64 -9.05 -2.46 6.28
C LEU A 64 -10.48 -2.95 6.03
N GLY A 65 -11.00 -2.82 4.80
CA GLY A 65 -12.40 -3.12 4.52
C GLY A 65 -13.37 -2.17 5.21
N LYS A 66 -12.91 -0.94 5.54
CA LYS A 66 -13.68 0.09 6.25
C LYS A 66 -13.76 1.36 5.43
N ILE A 67 -14.94 1.97 5.40
CA ILE A 67 -15.15 3.27 4.74
C ILE A 67 -15.11 4.42 5.75
N THR A 68 -14.39 5.49 5.41
CA THR A 68 -14.22 6.68 6.28
C THR A 68 -14.93 7.91 5.72
N GLU A 69 -15.53 7.79 4.54
CA GLU A 69 -16.29 8.83 3.85
C GLU A 69 -17.60 8.23 3.31
N PRO A 70 -18.67 9.02 3.20
CA PRO A 70 -19.94 8.53 2.67
C PRO A 70 -19.81 8.22 1.17
N VAL A 71 -20.37 7.08 0.75
CA VAL A 71 -20.45 6.71 -0.67
C VAL A 71 -21.76 7.24 -1.24
N VAL A 72 -21.68 8.38 -1.93
CA VAL A 72 -22.84 9.05 -2.53
C VAL A 72 -23.31 8.30 -3.77
N ARG A 73 -24.54 7.76 -3.70
CA ARG A 73 -25.15 6.94 -4.78
C ARG A 73 -26.50 7.50 -5.27
N THR A 74 -26.82 8.72 -4.89
CA THR A 74 -28.09 9.39 -5.20
C THR A 74 -28.32 9.54 -6.71
N LEU A 75 -27.26 9.73 -7.51
CA LEU A 75 -27.33 9.75 -8.98
C LEU A 75 -27.83 8.42 -9.58
N MET A 76 -27.70 7.31 -8.85
CA MET A 76 -28.20 6.00 -9.23
C MET A 76 -29.58 5.68 -8.60
N GLY A 77 -30.21 6.65 -7.91
CA GLY A 77 -31.45 6.42 -7.19
C GLY A 77 -31.30 5.54 -5.94
N LEU A 78 -30.07 5.38 -5.43
CA LEU A 78 -29.76 4.54 -4.27
C LEU A 78 -29.41 5.39 -3.05
N GLN A 79 -29.66 4.83 -1.86
CA GLN A 79 -29.29 5.46 -0.59
C GLN A 79 -27.76 5.59 -0.47
N THR A 80 -27.30 6.69 0.14
CA THR A 80 -25.90 6.87 0.54
C THR A 80 -25.47 5.76 1.50
N ILE A 81 -24.25 5.24 1.33
CA ILE A 81 -23.63 4.38 2.35
C ILE A 81 -22.92 5.29 3.34
N GLU A 82 -23.28 5.19 4.62
CA GLU A 82 -22.66 5.94 5.69
C GLU A 82 -21.28 5.36 6.06
N PRO A 83 -20.33 6.19 6.52
CA PRO A 83 -18.99 5.72 6.90
C PRO A 83 -19.03 4.76 8.10
N ASP A 84 -18.18 3.73 8.08
CA ASP A 84 -18.01 2.79 9.19
C ASP A 84 -17.25 3.40 10.36
N LEU A 85 -16.35 4.34 10.05
CA LEU A 85 -15.44 4.96 11.01
C LEU A 85 -15.44 6.47 10.83
N ASN A 86 -15.66 7.19 11.93
CA ASN A 86 -15.47 8.63 11.95
C ASN A 86 -13.96 8.94 12.04
N GLN A 87 -13.50 9.97 11.33
CA GLN A 87 -12.11 10.42 11.30
C GLN A 87 -11.55 10.68 12.72
N THR A 88 -12.34 11.27 13.61
CA THR A 88 -11.92 11.56 14.99
C THR A 88 -11.69 10.29 15.81
N GLU A 89 -12.58 9.30 15.65
CA GLU A 89 -12.44 8.01 16.34
C GLU A 89 -11.27 7.22 15.78
N LEU A 90 -11.12 7.22 14.45
CA LEU A 90 -10.05 6.55 13.74
C LEU A 90 -8.66 7.00 14.20
N CYS A 91 -8.49 8.29 14.45
CA CYS A 91 -7.19 8.87 14.79
C CYS A 91 -6.88 8.89 16.29
N SER A 92 -7.89 8.70 17.14
CA SER A 92 -7.74 8.70 18.61
C SER A 92 -7.55 7.31 19.22
N LYS A 93 -7.73 6.23 18.45
CA LYS A 93 -7.52 4.85 18.90
C LYS A 93 -6.46 4.12 18.07
N TYR A 94 -5.86 3.10 18.68
CA TYR A 94 -5.02 2.16 17.95
C TYR A 94 -5.87 1.16 17.15
N LEU A 95 -5.40 0.80 15.96
CA LEU A 95 -6.10 -0.05 15.00
C LEU A 95 -5.73 -1.53 15.09
N ASP A 96 -5.02 -1.96 16.13
CA ASP A 96 -4.53 -3.34 16.30
C ASP A 96 -5.64 -4.40 16.32
N ASN A 97 -6.85 -4.00 16.74
CA ASN A 97 -8.03 -4.85 16.79
C ASN A 97 -8.87 -4.81 15.52
N GLU A 98 -8.52 -3.93 14.57
CA GLU A 98 -9.18 -3.86 13.26
C GLU A 98 -8.50 -4.84 12.30
N THR A 99 -9.27 -5.34 11.33
CA THR A 99 -8.67 -6.12 10.23
C THR A 99 -7.76 -5.21 9.41
N TYR A 100 -6.54 -5.66 9.18
CA TYR A 100 -5.60 -4.97 8.29
C TYR A 100 -4.85 -6.02 7.47
N ILE A 101 -5.06 -6.04 6.16
CA ILE A 101 -4.63 -7.12 5.26
C ILE A 101 -3.17 -7.54 5.51
N PRO A 102 -2.17 -6.64 5.53
CA PRO A 102 -0.78 -7.03 5.77
C PRO A 102 -0.58 -7.77 7.10
N MET A 103 -1.34 -7.42 8.14
CA MET A 103 -1.25 -8.08 9.44
C MET A 103 -1.87 -9.46 9.45
N GLU A 104 -2.94 -9.67 8.69
CA GLU A 104 -3.51 -11.01 8.53
C GLU A 104 -2.53 -11.94 7.78
N TYR A 105 -1.85 -11.44 6.74
CA TYR A 105 -0.78 -12.19 6.08
C TYR A 105 0.37 -12.51 7.03
N ARG A 106 0.79 -11.53 7.86
CA ARG A 106 1.81 -11.79 8.88
C ARG A 106 1.39 -12.89 9.85
N ARG A 107 0.15 -12.85 10.37
CA ARG A 107 -0.41 -13.85 11.28
C ARG A 107 -0.50 -15.24 10.63
N ALA A 108 -0.73 -15.28 9.32
CA ALA A 108 -0.71 -16.50 8.52
C ALA A 108 0.72 -17.04 8.23
N GLY A 109 1.76 -16.36 8.71
CA GLY A 109 3.16 -16.80 8.60
C GLY A 109 3.93 -16.24 7.40
N TYR A 110 3.33 -15.32 6.63
CA TYR A 110 4.05 -14.62 5.56
C TYR A 110 5.05 -13.63 6.14
N LYS A 111 6.12 -13.39 5.37
CA LYS A 111 6.96 -12.22 5.56
C LYS A 111 6.28 -11.03 4.94
N THR A 112 6.31 -9.91 5.65
CA THR A 112 5.54 -8.72 5.30
C THR A 112 6.45 -7.55 4.99
N PHE A 113 6.09 -6.79 3.96
CA PHE A 113 6.85 -5.66 3.43
C PHE A 113 5.92 -4.49 3.14
N ASP A 114 6.32 -3.28 3.52
CA ASP A 114 5.71 -2.03 3.06
C ASP A 114 6.80 -0.98 2.80
N ALA A 115 6.70 -0.37 1.62
CA ALA A 115 7.50 0.76 1.23
C ALA A 115 6.66 1.79 0.47
N GLN A 116 6.71 3.03 0.94
CA GLN A 116 5.95 4.15 0.42
C GLN A 116 6.92 5.31 0.09
N ASP A 117 6.67 5.99 -1.02
CA ASP A 117 7.44 7.17 -1.46
C ASP A 117 6.95 8.48 -0.81
N TYR A 118 6.04 8.38 0.16
CA TYR A 118 5.53 9.49 0.96
C TYR A 118 5.93 9.37 2.44
N SER A 119 6.11 10.52 3.11
CA SER A 119 6.71 10.59 4.45
C SER A 119 5.85 10.03 5.58
N THR A 120 4.53 10.01 5.37
CA THR A 120 3.56 9.46 6.32
C THR A 120 2.87 8.25 5.70
N SER A 121 2.78 7.15 6.45
CA SER A 121 2.02 5.98 6.02
C SER A 121 0.50 6.25 6.08
N LEU A 122 -0.26 5.49 5.30
CA LEU A 122 -1.73 5.45 5.34
C LEU A 122 -2.35 5.51 6.76
N LEU A 123 -1.82 4.71 7.69
CA LEU A 123 -2.38 4.56 9.04
C LEU A 123 -2.06 5.73 9.99
N HIS A 124 -0.98 6.46 9.71
CA HIS A 124 -0.48 7.53 10.58
C HIS A 124 -0.87 8.94 10.10
N TYR A 125 -1.17 9.12 8.81
CA TYR A 125 -1.58 10.42 8.28
C TYR A 125 -2.98 10.84 8.79
N PRO A 126 -3.24 12.14 9.06
CA PRO A 126 -2.25 13.20 9.21
C PRO A 126 -1.54 13.16 10.57
N ASN A 127 -2.24 12.77 11.64
CA ASN A 127 -1.73 12.65 13.01
C ASN A 127 -2.52 11.57 13.77
N CYS A 128 -2.55 10.36 13.22
CA CYS A 128 -3.35 9.25 13.74
C CYS A 128 -2.43 8.22 14.40
N LEU A 129 -2.89 7.60 15.49
CA LEU A 129 -2.09 6.65 16.25
C LEU A 129 -1.64 5.45 15.41
N GLY A 130 -2.49 4.98 14.49
CA GLY A 130 -2.19 3.82 13.64
C GLY A 130 -2.17 2.52 14.44
N LEU A 131 -1.16 1.68 14.22
CA LEU A 131 -0.96 0.43 14.98
C LEU A 131 -0.02 0.66 16.16
N LYS A 132 -0.35 0.08 17.31
CA LYS A 132 0.50 0.09 18.51
C LYS A 132 1.60 -0.97 18.42
N TYR A 133 1.25 -2.16 17.94
CA TYR A 133 2.11 -3.33 17.93
C TYR A 133 2.25 -3.94 16.53
N ASN A 134 3.27 -4.78 16.37
CA ASN A 134 3.48 -5.63 15.20
C ASN A 134 3.61 -4.86 13.88
N ILE A 135 4.54 -3.91 13.86
CA ILE A 135 5.04 -3.29 12.64
C ILE A 135 5.58 -4.39 11.72
N LEU A 136 5.25 -4.33 10.42
CA LEU A 136 5.64 -5.25 9.35
C LEU A 136 7.10 -5.72 9.47
N ASP A 137 7.40 -6.93 9.02
CA ASP A 137 8.75 -7.51 9.14
C ASP A 137 9.79 -6.62 8.44
N HIS A 138 9.40 -6.03 7.32
CA HIS A 138 10.16 -5.06 6.54
C HIS A 138 9.32 -3.80 6.37
N TYR A 139 9.79 -2.70 6.94
CA TYR A 139 9.07 -1.43 6.87
C TYR A 139 10.04 -0.32 6.49
N TYR A 140 9.72 0.38 5.39
CA TYR A 140 10.57 1.44 4.85
C TYR A 140 10.50 2.74 5.64
N ARG A 141 9.42 2.94 6.41
CA ARG A 141 9.15 4.19 7.13
C ARG A 141 10.32 4.68 8.01
N PRO A 142 11.01 3.82 8.81
CA PRO A 142 12.16 4.27 9.61
C PRO A 142 13.28 4.89 8.76
N PHE A 143 13.55 4.34 7.57
CA PHE A 143 14.51 4.93 6.64
C PHE A 143 14.03 6.31 6.16
N HIS A 144 12.77 6.44 5.77
CA HIS A 144 12.20 7.74 5.37
C HIS A 144 12.32 8.79 6.50
N VAL A 145 11.96 8.43 7.74
CA VAL A 145 12.11 9.32 8.91
C VAL A 145 13.56 9.76 9.08
N ARG A 146 14.51 8.82 8.97
CA ARG A 146 15.94 9.11 9.09
C ARG A 146 16.45 10.04 7.99
N LEU A 147 15.92 9.96 6.77
CA LEU A 147 16.22 10.91 5.70
C LEU A 147 15.76 12.33 6.08
N LEU A 148 14.54 12.49 6.59
CA LEU A 148 13.99 13.81 6.95
C LEU A 148 14.79 14.52 8.05
N GLU A 149 15.39 13.75 8.95
CA GLU A 149 16.20 14.27 10.06
C GLU A 149 17.62 14.67 9.63
N ASP A 150 18.06 14.32 8.42
CA ASP A 150 19.45 14.45 7.99
C ASP A 150 19.61 14.93 6.56
N LYS A 151 20.20 16.13 6.46
CA LYS A 151 20.38 16.84 5.20
C LYS A 151 21.37 16.15 4.27
N GLU A 152 22.39 15.49 4.82
CA GLU A 152 23.38 14.78 4.01
C GLU A 152 22.75 13.54 3.39
N LEU A 153 22.06 12.73 4.19
CA LEU A 153 21.33 11.56 3.68
C LEU A 153 20.22 11.96 2.70
N THR A 154 19.46 13.02 2.99
CA THR A 154 18.48 13.57 2.04
C THR A 154 19.13 13.98 0.73
N SER A 155 20.31 14.60 0.78
CA SER A 155 21.04 15.00 -0.43
C SER A 155 21.42 13.78 -1.26
N ILE A 156 22.00 12.75 -0.63
CA ILE A 156 22.45 11.52 -1.28
C ILE A 156 21.28 10.72 -1.86
N HIS A 157 20.23 10.49 -1.06
CA HIS A 157 19.14 9.57 -1.39
C HIS A 157 17.92 10.23 -2.05
N GLY A 158 17.77 11.55 -1.98
CA GLY A 158 16.60 12.27 -2.51
C GLY A 158 16.90 13.39 -3.51
N LYS A 159 18.14 13.87 -3.60
CA LYS A 159 18.53 14.97 -4.51
C LYS A 159 19.79 14.67 -5.33
N GLY A 160 20.36 13.48 -5.19
CA GLY A 160 21.51 13.05 -5.95
C GLY A 160 21.19 13.01 -7.44
N ARG A 161 22.21 13.24 -8.29
CA ARG A 161 22.04 13.14 -9.74
C ARG A 161 21.71 11.67 -10.05
N CYS A 162 20.46 11.41 -10.47
CA CYS A 162 19.94 10.11 -10.92
C CYS A 162 19.39 9.15 -9.87
N ARG A 163 19.07 9.59 -8.64
CA ARG A 163 18.37 8.73 -7.66
C ARG A 163 17.23 9.48 -6.97
N GLY A 164 16.02 8.94 -7.07
CA GLY A 164 14.80 9.45 -6.47
C GLY A 164 14.25 8.54 -5.36
N SER A 165 13.13 8.98 -4.75
CA SER A 165 12.43 8.22 -3.71
C SER A 165 12.00 6.83 -4.19
N VAL A 166 11.50 6.73 -5.42
CA VAL A 166 11.05 5.47 -6.03
C VAL A 166 12.20 4.49 -6.19
N ASP A 167 13.40 4.94 -6.56
CA ASP A 167 14.57 4.06 -6.71
C ASP A 167 14.94 3.41 -5.37
N ASN A 168 14.86 4.16 -4.26
CA ASN A 168 15.10 3.60 -2.93
C ASN A 168 14.03 2.56 -2.53
N VAL A 169 12.77 2.80 -2.88
CA VAL A 169 11.67 1.87 -2.62
C VAL A 169 11.85 0.58 -3.41
N LEU A 170 12.22 0.68 -4.69
CA LEU A 170 12.45 -0.47 -5.56
C LEU A 170 13.70 -1.27 -5.16
N GLU A 171 14.78 -0.61 -4.75
CA GLU A 171 15.97 -1.30 -4.22
C GLU A 171 15.65 -2.01 -2.91
N TYR A 172 14.87 -1.40 -2.02
CA TYR A 172 14.44 -2.06 -0.79
C TYR A 172 13.56 -3.28 -1.07
N LEU A 173 12.68 -3.19 -2.07
CA LEU A 173 11.90 -4.33 -2.55
C LEU A 173 12.79 -5.44 -3.10
N ASP A 174 13.82 -5.12 -3.88
CA ASP A 174 14.78 -6.10 -4.39
C ASP A 174 15.52 -6.82 -3.25
N HIS A 175 16.04 -6.07 -2.28
CA HIS A 175 16.65 -6.66 -1.09
C HIS A 175 15.69 -7.57 -0.33
N TYR A 176 14.43 -7.15 -0.18
CA TYR A 176 13.39 -7.93 0.49
C TYR A 176 13.12 -9.27 -0.22
N ILE A 177 12.86 -9.23 -1.54
CA ILE A 177 12.56 -10.43 -2.34
C ILE A 177 13.72 -11.43 -2.28
N ASN A 178 14.97 -10.94 -2.25
CA ASN A 178 16.17 -11.77 -2.22
C ASN A 178 16.59 -12.21 -0.79
N SER A 179 15.95 -11.70 0.27
CA SER A 179 16.35 -11.98 1.66
C SER A 179 15.86 -13.33 2.19
N TYR A 180 14.84 -13.91 1.56
CA TYR A 180 14.24 -15.17 1.98
C TYR A 180 14.51 -16.27 0.97
N LYS A 181 15.28 -17.28 1.38
CA LYS A 181 15.43 -18.51 0.61
C LYS A 181 14.12 -19.29 0.67
N VAL A 182 13.58 -19.61 -0.49
CA VAL A 182 12.43 -20.51 -0.62
C VAL A 182 12.96 -21.81 -1.20
N GLU A 183 12.57 -22.95 -0.64
CA GLU A 183 12.79 -24.23 -1.30
C GLU A 183 11.98 -24.21 -2.60
N GLU A 184 12.68 -24.15 -3.73
CA GLU A 184 12.09 -24.36 -5.03
C GLU A 184 11.54 -25.80 -5.08
N ILE A 185 10.36 -25.96 -5.68
CA ILE A 185 9.71 -27.26 -5.89
C ILE A 185 10.56 -28.09 -6.84
#